data_AF-A0A3N5PAD5-F1
#
_entry.id   AF-A0A3N5PAD5-F1
#
_cell.length_a   1.000
_cell.length_b   1.000
_cell.length_c   1.000
_cell.angle_alpha   90.00
_cell.angle_beta   90.00
_cell.angle_gamma   90.00
#
_symmetry.space_group_name_H-M   'P 1'
#
loop_
_entity.id
_entity.type
_entity.pdbx_description
1 polymer ?
#
loop_
_entity_poly.entity_id
_entity_poly.type
_entity_poly.pdbx_seq_one_letter_code
_entity_poly.pdbx_strand_id
1 'polypeptide(L)'
;MGRARLEPAGSAQRLLLSGASSRGYSNAQIDDYQGTQRRSFPWRPPLRLTVRARFSHSRAGLRGTAGFGFWNDPFLMTNIRLPALPRAAWFFFASPPSDMKLAMQVPGHGWKAAVIDALRPASLLLAPAALPAALLMNVRPLYRRLWPPIQRALNVAEALLDVEMRDWQTYLLEWGPQHARFTVSGERVLEAPAPRGPLGFVLWMDNQYLVATPWGRLRYGRLNVPGEQWMDVEHLSIEPL
;
A
#
# COMPACT_ATOMS: atom_id res chain seq x y z
N MET A 1 -3.25 10.21 22.73
CA MET A 1 -4.13 10.96 21.82
C MET A 1 -3.42 11.12 20.49
N GLY A 2 -4.12 10.84 19.39
CA GLY A 2 -3.54 10.75 18.04
C GLY A 2 -2.93 12.07 17.61
N ARG A 3 -1.66 12.03 17.21
CA ARG A 3 -0.89 13.19 16.75
C ARG A 3 -1.05 13.38 15.23
N ALA A 4 -2.28 13.19 14.77
CA ALA A 4 -2.67 13.15 13.37
C ALA A 4 -3.98 13.89 13.15
N ARG A 5 -4.09 14.66 12.06
CA ARG A 5 -5.30 15.40 11.73
C ARG A 5 -5.42 15.68 10.23
N LEU A 6 -6.65 15.91 9.80
CA LEU A 6 -6.96 16.50 8.50
C LEU A 6 -7.16 18.00 8.69
N GLU A 7 -6.45 18.83 7.93
CA GLU A 7 -6.63 20.29 7.95
C GLU A 7 -6.62 20.89 6.53
N PRO A 8 -7.37 21.97 6.26
CA PRO A 8 -7.26 22.69 5.00
C PRO A 8 -5.88 23.35 4.84
N ALA A 9 -5.35 23.35 3.62
CA ALA A 9 -4.06 23.97 3.27
C ALA A 9 -4.16 24.66 1.90
N GLY A 10 -4.77 25.85 1.85
CA GLY A 10 -5.06 26.55 0.59
C GLY A 10 -6.11 25.81 -0.23
N SER A 11 -5.79 25.45 -1.48
CA SER A 11 -6.63 24.61 -2.35
C SER A 11 -6.56 23.12 -2.00
N ALA A 12 -5.64 22.70 -1.11
CA ALA A 12 -5.40 21.30 -0.79
C ALA A 12 -5.97 20.89 0.57
N GLN A 13 -6.25 19.60 0.72
CA GLN A 13 -6.46 18.96 2.01
C GLN A 13 -5.13 18.38 2.52
N ARG A 14 -4.74 18.74 3.74
CA ARG A 14 -3.53 18.24 4.38
C ARG A 14 -3.82 17.10 5.33
N LEU A 15 -3.12 16.00 5.15
CA LEU A 15 -2.95 14.94 6.14
C LEU A 15 -1.68 15.25 6.93
N LEU A 16 -1.80 15.60 8.20
CA LEU A 16 -0.67 15.99 9.05
C LEU A 16 -0.40 14.93 10.11
N LEU A 17 0.89 14.62 10.32
CA LEU A 17 1.41 13.96 11.51
C LEU A 17 2.40 14.89 12.21
N SER A 18 2.18 15.18 13.48
CA SER A 18 3.01 16.14 14.24
C SER A 18 3.40 15.55 15.59
N GLY A 19 4.68 15.17 15.73
CA GLY A 19 5.21 14.62 16.98
C GLY A 19 4.82 13.16 17.26
N ALA A 20 4.46 12.33 16.29
CA ALA A 20 4.07 10.95 16.56
C ALA A 20 5.17 10.18 17.35
N SER A 21 4.77 9.27 18.24
CA SER A 21 5.72 8.45 19.03
C SER A 21 5.51 6.97 18.77
N SER A 22 6.55 6.16 18.96
CA SER A 22 6.47 4.70 18.85
C SER A 22 5.53 4.06 19.89
N ARG A 23 5.13 4.81 20.92
CA ARG A 23 4.18 4.35 21.96
C ARG A 23 2.72 4.45 21.51
N GLY A 24 2.41 5.34 20.58
CA GLY A 24 1.03 5.62 20.15
C GLY A 24 0.86 5.52 18.64
N TYR A 25 -0.26 4.96 18.20
CA TYR A 25 -0.62 5.00 16.79
C TYR A 25 -1.13 6.40 16.43
N SER A 26 -0.62 6.97 15.35
CA SER A 26 -1.07 8.24 14.78
C SER A 26 -1.31 8.02 13.29
N ASN A 27 -2.51 8.37 12.84
CA ASN A 27 -2.98 8.15 11.47
C ASN A 27 -3.87 9.30 11.03
N ALA A 28 -3.50 9.95 9.94
CA ALA A 28 -4.38 10.86 9.22
C ALA A 28 -4.88 10.08 8.00
N GLN A 29 -6.20 9.94 7.85
CA GLN A 29 -6.78 9.04 6.86
C GLN A 29 -8.13 9.54 6.36
N ILE A 30 -8.36 9.32 5.06
CA ILE A 30 -9.65 9.40 4.40
C ILE A 30 -9.95 7.99 3.87
N ASP A 31 -11.10 7.44 4.23
CA ASP A 31 -11.55 6.12 3.78
C ASP A 31 -13.08 5.99 3.78
N ASP A 32 -13.56 4.92 3.15
CA ASP A 32 -14.99 4.59 3.04
C ASP A 32 -15.34 3.15 3.46
N TYR A 33 -14.43 2.47 4.14
CA TYR A 33 -14.59 1.06 4.49
C TYR A 33 -14.69 0.83 6.01
N GLN A 34 -14.40 1.82 6.85
CA GLN A 34 -14.63 1.70 8.28
C GLN A 34 -16.10 1.38 8.60
N GLY A 35 -16.32 0.41 9.50
CA GLY A 35 -17.66 -0.05 9.88
C GLY A 35 -18.40 -0.93 8.86
N THR A 36 -17.90 -1.07 7.63
CA THR A 36 -18.55 -1.90 6.59
C THR A 36 -17.91 -3.29 6.47
N GLN A 37 -18.64 -4.30 6.01
CA GLN A 37 -18.06 -5.63 5.76
C GLN A 37 -17.33 -5.66 4.41
N ARG A 38 -16.24 -6.44 4.28
CA ARG A 38 -15.43 -6.49 3.05
C ARG A 38 -16.24 -6.78 1.78
N ARG A 39 -17.29 -7.60 1.86
CA ARG A 39 -18.20 -7.89 0.74
C ARG A 39 -19.03 -6.70 0.26
N SER A 40 -19.15 -5.68 1.11
CA SER A 40 -19.94 -4.47 0.91
C SER A 40 -19.08 -3.24 0.64
N PHE A 41 -17.77 -3.41 0.42
CA PHE A 41 -16.93 -2.29 0.02
C PHE A 41 -17.40 -1.74 -1.34
N PRO A 42 -17.38 -0.40 -1.53
CA PRO A 42 -18.14 0.24 -2.59
C PRO A 42 -17.50 0.06 -3.98
N TRP A 43 -16.17 -0.11 -4.06
CA TRP A 43 -15.48 -0.01 -5.33
C TRP A 43 -15.30 -1.34 -6.03
N ARG A 44 -15.62 -1.31 -7.32
CA ARG A 44 -15.46 -2.42 -8.26
C ARG A 44 -14.95 -1.87 -9.59
N PRO A 45 -14.12 -2.62 -10.33
CA PRO A 45 -13.73 -2.22 -11.67
C PRO A 45 -14.95 -2.27 -12.62
N PRO A 46 -14.97 -1.48 -13.72
CA PRO A 46 -13.90 -0.58 -14.16
C PRO A 46 -14.02 0.83 -13.56
N LEU A 47 -12.91 1.39 -13.07
CA LEU A 47 -12.85 2.75 -12.54
C LEU A 47 -11.46 3.36 -12.69
N ARG A 48 -11.38 4.67 -12.49
CA ARG A 48 -10.14 5.45 -12.39
C ARG A 48 -10.09 6.21 -11.08
N LEU A 49 -8.98 6.10 -10.38
CA LEU A 49 -8.59 6.97 -9.27
C LEU A 49 -7.58 7.99 -9.78
N THR A 50 -7.84 9.27 -9.55
CA THR A 50 -6.91 10.36 -9.82
C THR A 50 -6.58 11.07 -8.52
N VAL A 51 -5.29 11.18 -8.19
CA VAL A 51 -4.81 11.91 -7.00
C VAL A 51 -3.70 12.86 -7.41
N ARG A 52 -3.86 14.16 -7.11
CA ARG A 52 -2.76 15.13 -7.19
C ARG A 52 -2.26 15.41 -5.79
N ALA A 53 -1.05 14.96 -5.48
CA ALA A 53 -0.50 15.02 -4.13
C ALA A 53 0.98 15.41 -4.12
N ARG A 54 1.42 15.95 -2.98
CA ARG A 54 2.83 16.13 -2.61
C ARG A 54 3.05 15.81 -1.14
N PHE A 55 4.29 15.61 -0.76
CA PHE A 55 4.71 15.29 0.61
C PHE A 55 5.64 16.37 1.15
N SER A 56 5.73 16.47 2.47
CA SER A 56 6.65 17.42 3.10
C SER A 56 8.12 17.02 3.00
N HIS A 57 8.39 15.73 2.77
CA HIS A 57 9.73 15.17 2.68
C HIS A 57 9.87 14.32 1.43
N SER A 58 11.11 14.19 0.95
CA SER A 58 11.47 13.18 -0.04
C SER A 58 11.42 11.78 0.59
N ARG A 59 11.57 10.75 -0.27
CA ARG A 59 11.62 9.32 0.13
C ARG A 59 12.57 9.04 1.29
N ALA A 60 13.67 9.79 1.41
CA ALA A 60 14.68 9.59 2.44
C ALA A 60 14.29 10.19 3.81
N GLY A 61 13.46 11.24 3.82
CA GLY A 61 13.09 11.96 5.03
C GLY A 61 11.77 11.50 5.65
N LEU A 62 10.80 11.08 4.82
CA LEU A 62 9.47 10.70 5.29
C LEU A 62 9.53 9.41 6.13
N ARG A 63 8.77 9.35 7.23
CA ARG A 63 8.74 8.22 8.15
C ARG A 63 7.36 7.57 8.20
N GLY A 64 7.31 6.27 8.47
CA GLY A 64 6.06 5.52 8.59
C GLY A 64 5.56 5.01 7.24
N THR A 65 4.23 4.92 7.09
CA THR A 65 3.60 4.59 5.81
C THR A 65 2.72 5.71 5.32
N ALA A 66 2.56 5.80 4.01
CA ALA A 66 1.63 6.73 3.39
C ALA A 66 1.19 6.16 2.05
N GLY A 67 0.09 6.65 1.51
CA GLY A 67 -0.34 6.24 0.19
C GLY A 67 -1.81 6.43 -0.05
N PHE A 68 -2.26 5.87 -1.16
CA PHE A 68 -3.65 5.86 -1.55
C PHE A 68 -3.94 4.78 -2.58
N GLY A 69 -5.18 4.29 -2.57
CA GLY A 69 -5.64 3.30 -3.53
C GLY A 69 -6.80 2.48 -2.98
N PHE A 70 -6.94 1.27 -3.52
CA PHE A 70 -7.99 0.34 -3.16
C PHE A 70 -7.42 -0.88 -2.45
N TRP A 71 -8.04 -1.28 -1.35
CA TRP A 71 -7.61 -2.47 -0.61
C TRP A 71 -8.75 -3.16 0.14
N ASN A 72 -8.52 -4.38 0.60
CA ASN A 72 -9.49 -5.13 1.37
C ASN A 72 -9.31 -5.05 2.90
N ASP A 73 -8.47 -4.14 3.39
CA ASP A 73 -8.16 -3.96 4.82
C ASP A 73 -7.89 -5.30 5.55
N PRO A 74 -6.85 -6.07 5.16
CA PRO A 74 -6.69 -7.47 5.54
C PRO A 74 -6.19 -7.68 6.97
N PHE A 75 -5.52 -6.68 7.54
CA PHE A 75 -4.81 -6.79 8.82
C PHE A 75 -5.54 -6.06 9.95
N LEU A 76 -5.37 -6.58 11.17
CA LEU A 76 -5.84 -6.03 12.45
C LEU A 76 -5.22 -4.66 12.83
N MET A 77 -4.56 -3.96 11.89
CA MET A 77 -3.82 -2.72 12.15
C MET A 77 -4.75 -1.49 12.16
N THR A 78 -5.94 -1.61 11.58
CA THR A 78 -6.96 -0.55 11.45
C THR A 78 -8.15 -0.76 12.39
N ASN A 79 -8.57 -2.01 12.67
CA ASN A 79 -9.64 -2.37 13.61
C ASN A 79 -9.68 -3.90 13.91
N ILE A 80 -10.49 -4.33 14.89
CA ILE A 80 -10.78 -5.75 15.19
C ILE A 80 -11.62 -6.35 14.05
N ARG A 81 -10.97 -6.72 12.94
CA ARG A 81 -11.56 -7.52 11.86
C ARG A 81 -10.91 -8.89 11.80
N LEU A 82 -11.66 -9.92 11.44
CA LEU A 82 -11.09 -11.22 11.12
C LEU A 82 -9.97 -11.05 10.08
N PRO A 83 -8.76 -11.62 10.30
CA PRO A 83 -7.68 -11.57 9.34
C PRO A 83 -8.15 -12.11 7.98
N ALA A 84 -7.74 -11.44 6.91
CA ALA A 84 -7.95 -11.92 5.55
C ALA A 84 -6.62 -11.90 4.79
N LEU A 85 -6.54 -12.65 3.70
CA LEU A 85 -5.42 -12.51 2.78
C LEU A 85 -5.54 -11.18 2.02
N PRO A 86 -4.42 -10.49 1.73
CA PRO A 86 -4.43 -9.15 1.16
C PRO A 86 -4.91 -9.13 -0.29
N ARG A 87 -5.73 -8.12 -0.60
CA ARG A 87 -6.00 -7.63 -1.95
C ARG A 87 -5.81 -6.12 -1.97
N ALA A 88 -5.00 -5.62 -2.89
CA ALA A 88 -4.79 -4.18 -3.05
C ALA A 88 -4.34 -3.81 -4.46
N ALA A 89 -4.67 -2.58 -4.87
CA ALA A 89 -4.06 -1.84 -5.97
C ALA A 89 -3.89 -0.40 -5.50
N TRP A 90 -2.65 0.05 -5.32
CA TRP A 90 -2.36 1.31 -4.64
C TRP A 90 -0.98 1.89 -4.98
N PHE A 91 -0.84 3.18 -4.69
CA PHE A 91 0.44 3.82 -4.49
C PHE A 91 0.78 3.76 -2.99
N PHE A 92 1.90 3.16 -2.64
CA PHE A 92 2.26 2.83 -1.26
C PHE A 92 3.71 3.23 -0.95
N PHE A 93 3.86 4.05 0.09
CA PHE A 93 5.13 4.46 0.67
C PHE A 93 5.33 3.71 1.98
N ALA A 94 6.54 3.21 2.18
CA ALA A 94 6.99 2.81 3.50
C ALA A 94 8.45 3.22 3.70
N SER A 95 8.74 3.84 4.84
CA SER A 95 10.12 4.11 5.26
C SER A 95 10.75 2.88 5.91
N PRO A 96 12.09 2.75 5.92
CA PRO A 96 12.76 1.85 6.85
C PRO A 96 12.27 2.09 8.30
N PRO A 97 12.10 1.03 9.11
CA PRO A 97 12.54 -0.34 8.91
C PRO A 97 11.53 -1.25 8.18
N SER A 98 10.49 -0.69 7.53
CA SER A 98 9.56 -1.50 6.73
C SER A 98 10.30 -2.34 5.68
N ASP A 99 9.80 -3.55 5.43
CA ASP A 99 10.35 -4.45 4.42
C ASP A 99 9.27 -5.47 3.98
N MET A 100 8.44 -5.04 3.03
CA MET A 100 7.45 -5.85 2.34
C MET A 100 8.03 -6.31 0.99
N LYS A 101 8.96 -7.27 1.03
CA LYS A 101 9.70 -7.77 -0.15
C LYS A 101 8.84 -8.74 -0.98
N LEU A 102 7.73 -8.25 -1.54
CA LEU A 102 6.77 -9.09 -2.26
C LEU A 102 7.15 -9.26 -3.74
N ALA A 103 7.70 -8.24 -4.38
CA ALA A 103 8.23 -8.36 -5.73
C ALA A 103 9.75 -8.65 -5.72
N MET A 104 10.16 -9.69 -6.46
CA MET A 104 11.55 -10.17 -6.46
C MET A 104 12.56 -9.07 -6.79
N GLN A 105 12.22 -8.19 -7.75
CA GLN A 105 13.11 -7.15 -8.26
C GLN A 105 12.94 -5.78 -7.58
N VAL A 106 11.95 -5.62 -6.71
CA VAL A 106 11.65 -4.32 -6.07
C VAL A 106 12.00 -4.36 -4.58
N PRO A 107 12.66 -3.34 -4.02
CA PRO A 107 12.91 -3.27 -2.58
C PRO A 107 11.62 -3.36 -1.74
N GLY A 108 11.72 -3.88 -0.51
CA GLY A 108 10.55 -4.01 0.36
C GLY A 108 10.03 -2.70 0.97
N HIS A 109 10.70 -1.58 0.71
CA HIS A 109 10.32 -0.24 1.16
C HIS A 109 10.55 0.79 0.05
N GLY A 110 10.16 2.03 0.31
CA GLY A 110 10.18 3.14 -0.66
C GLY A 110 8.79 3.49 -1.17
N TRP A 111 8.74 4.40 -2.14
CA TRP A 111 7.51 4.82 -2.82
C TRP A 111 7.25 3.91 -4.03
N LYS A 112 6.12 3.23 -4.06
CA LYS A 112 5.85 2.16 -5.04
C LYS A 112 4.44 2.23 -5.58
N ALA A 113 4.26 1.90 -6.85
CA ALA A 113 2.99 1.38 -7.34
C ALA A 113 2.96 -0.13 -7.07
N ALA A 114 1.86 -0.66 -6.53
CA ALA A 114 1.79 -2.07 -6.15
C ALA A 114 0.39 -2.68 -6.33
N VAL A 115 0.37 -3.94 -6.73
CA VAL A 115 -0.81 -4.80 -6.81
C VAL A 115 -0.54 -6.13 -6.11
N ILE A 116 -1.55 -6.64 -5.41
CA ILE A 116 -1.56 -7.98 -4.84
C ILE A 116 -2.99 -8.55 -4.83
N ASP A 117 -3.14 -9.84 -5.12
CA ASP A 117 -4.37 -10.60 -4.90
C ASP A 117 -4.04 -12.00 -4.36
N ALA A 118 -3.95 -12.09 -3.03
CA ALA A 118 -3.65 -13.33 -2.32
C ALA A 118 -4.89 -14.21 -2.07
N LEU A 119 -6.10 -13.76 -2.41
CA LEU A 119 -7.36 -14.51 -2.23
C LEU A 119 -7.77 -15.27 -3.50
N ARG A 120 -6.83 -15.57 -4.40
CA ARG A 120 -7.08 -16.37 -5.61
C ARG A 120 -7.04 -17.86 -5.29
N PRO A 121 -7.80 -18.71 -6.02
CA PRO A 121 -7.73 -20.16 -5.84
C PRO A 121 -6.29 -20.71 -5.91
N ALA A 122 -5.50 -20.23 -6.87
CA ALA A 122 -4.08 -20.61 -6.99
C ALA A 122 -3.26 -20.28 -5.74
N SER A 123 -3.54 -19.15 -5.07
CA SER A 123 -2.88 -18.74 -3.83
C SER A 123 -3.26 -19.64 -2.65
N LEU A 124 -4.53 -20.05 -2.58
CA LEU A 124 -5.01 -20.93 -1.53
C LEU A 124 -4.41 -22.34 -1.61
N LEU A 125 -4.14 -22.83 -2.82
CA LEU A 125 -3.42 -24.10 -3.04
C LEU A 125 -1.98 -24.07 -2.50
N LEU A 126 -1.39 -22.88 -2.33
CA LEU A 126 -0.05 -22.74 -1.75
C LEU A 126 -0.05 -22.78 -0.22
N ALA A 127 -1.22 -22.64 0.43
CA ALA A 127 -1.31 -22.51 1.89
C ALA A 127 -0.69 -23.71 2.66
N PRO A 128 -0.91 -24.98 2.29
CA PRO A 128 -0.29 -26.12 2.99
C PRO A 128 1.24 -26.12 2.86
N ALA A 129 1.77 -25.59 1.76
CA ALA A 129 3.21 -25.52 1.50
C ALA A 129 3.86 -24.20 1.96
N ALA A 130 3.09 -23.27 2.54
CA ALA A 130 3.57 -21.92 2.85
C ALA A 130 4.74 -21.93 3.85
N LEU A 131 4.62 -22.70 4.94
CA LEU A 131 5.67 -22.80 5.96
C LEU A 131 6.98 -23.43 5.42
N PRO A 132 6.97 -24.62 4.78
CA PRO A 132 8.19 -25.17 4.21
C PRO A 132 8.77 -24.30 3.10
N ALA A 133 7.92 -23.68 2.25
CA ALA A 133 8.40 -22.75 1.24
C ALA A 133 9.10 -21.53 1.88
N ALA A 134 8.55 -20.95 2.94
CA ALA A 134 9.15 -19.82 3.65
C ALA A 134 10.53 -20.19 4.25
N LEU A 135 10.67 -21.39 4.81
CA LEU A 135 11.97 -21.88 5.28
C LEU A 135 12.98 -21.99 4.15
N LEU A 136 12.60 -22.61 3.03
CA LEU A 136 13.46 -22.75 1.84
C LEU A 136 13.87 -21.39 1.24
N MET A 137 13.03 -20.36 1.37
CA MET A 137 13.34 -19.00 0.89
C MET A 137 14.47 -18.31 1.66
N ASN A 138 14.91 -18.83 2.81
CA ASN A 138 16.15 -18.36 3.46
C ASN A 138 17.41 -18.71 2.64
N VAL A 139 17.32 -19.65 1.70
CA VAL A 139 18.41 -20.04 0.81
C VAL A 139 18.31 -19.28 -0.52
N ARG A 140 19.27 -18.39 -0.80
CA ARG A 140 19.22 -17.45 -1.96
C ARG A 140 18.95 -18.10 -3.33
N PRO A 141 19.57 -19.23 -3.70
CA PRO A 141 19.24 -19.93 -4.95
C PRO A 141 17.80 -20.44 -5.00
N LEU A 142 17.30 -20.99 -3.88
CA LEU A 142 15.94 -21.51 -3.80
C LEU A 142 14.91 -20.37 -3.85
N TYR A 143 15.17 -19.26 -3.18
CA TYR A 143 14.33 -18.06 -3.30
C TYR A 143 14.19 -17.61 -4.77
N ARG A 144 15.30 -17.49 -5.49
CA ARG A 144 15.30 -17.08 -6.91
C ARG A 144 14.51 -18.05 -7.80
N ARG A 145 14.46 -19.33 -7.45
CA ARG A 145 13.74 -20.37 -8.22
C ARG A 145 12.27 -20.50 -7.84
N LEU A 146 11.96 -20.47 -6.54
CA LEU A 146 10.62 -20.76 -6.00
C LEU A 146 9.73 -19.52 -5.91
N TRP A 147 10.30 -18.33 -5.76
CA TRP A 147 9.50 -17.11 -5.59
C TRP A 147 8.74 -16.66 -6.85
N PRO A 148 9.31 -16.66 -8.07
CA PRO A 148 8.60 -16.20 -9.27
C PRO A 148 7.24 -16.86 -9.55
N PRO A 149 7.04 -18.20 -9.41
CA PRO A 149 5.70 -18.79 -9.55
C PRO A 149 4.75 -18.40 -8.41
N ILE A 150 5.24 -18.27 -7.17
CA ILE A 150 4.42 -17.82 -6.02
C ILE A 150 3.97 -16.38 -6.22
N GLN A 151 4.88 -15.49 -6.61
CA GLN A 151 4.59 -14.09 -6.92
C GLN A 151 3.48 -13.97 -7.98
N ARG A 152 3.54 -14.79 -9.05
CA ARG A 152 2.50 -14.84 -10.09
C ARG A 152 1.17 -15.38 -9.57
N ALA A 153 1.18 -16.42 -8.73
CA ALA A 153 -0.04 -16.96 -8.12
C ALA A 153 -0.76 -15.88 -7.28
N LEU A 154 0.01 -15.10 -6.52
CA LEU A 154 -0.46 -13.98 -5.69
C LEU A 154 -0.78 -12.70 -6.48
N ASN A 155 -0.62 -12.69 -7.81
CA ASN A 155 -0.73 -11.48 -8.66
C ASN A 155 0.07 -10.29 -8.10
N VAL A 156 1.25 -10.56 -7.53
CA VAL A 156 2.10 -9.52 -7.00
C VAL A 156 2.88 -8.86 -8.14
N ALA A 157 2.70 -7.56 -8.27
CA ALA A 157 3.47 -6.71 -9.15
C ALA A 157 3.75 -5.39 -8.44
N GLU A 158 5.00 -4.92 -8.50
CA GLU A 158 5.40 -3.65 -7.92
C GLU A 158 6.32 -2.92 -8.88
N ALA A 159 6.29 -1.59 -8.85
CA ALA A 159 7.28 -0.72 -9.47
C ALA A 159 7.72 0.34 -8.47
N LEU A 160 9.04 0.51 -8.30
CA LEU A 160 9.60 1.60 -7.50
C LEU A 160 9.45 2.90 -8.27
N LEU A 161 8.98 3.93 -7.60
CA LEU A 161 8.79 5.25 -8.18
C LEU A 161 10.00 6.12 -7.85
N ASP A 162 10.64 6.65 -8.89
CA ASP A 162 11.77 7.56 -8.79
C ASP A 162 11.33 9.00 -9.11
N VAL A 163 10.28 9.44 -8.43
CA VAL A 163 9.74 10.81 -8.54
C VAL A 163 10.06 11.59 -7.27
N GLU A 164 10.32 12.88 -7.40
CA GLU A 164 10.44 13.77 -6.25
C GLU A 164 9.06 13.92 -5.60
N MET A 165 8.96 13.46 -4.35
CA MET A 165 7.72 13.41 -3.59
C MET A 165 7.31 14.80 -3.06
N ARG A 166 8.26 15.74 -2.95
CA ARG A 166 7.98 17.12 -2.50
C ARG A 166 7.28 17.96 -3.56
N ASP A 167 7.45 17.58 -4.81
CA ASP A 167 6.79 18.23 -5.93
C ASP A 167 5.37 17.69 -6.09
N TRP A 168 4.49 18.52 -6.65
CA TRP A 168 3.15 18.09 -7.01
C TRP A 168 3.22 17.05 -8.13
N GLN A 169 2.78 15.84 -7.85
CA GLN A 169 2.68 14.76 -8.82
C GLN A 169 1.21 14.37 -9.02
N THR A 170 0.85 14.00 -10.25
CA THR A 170 -0.47 13.46 -10.55
C THR A 170 -0.39 11.96 -10.72
N TYR A 171 -1.04 11.23 -9.83
CA TYR A 171 -1.10 9.79 -9.79
C TYR A 171 -2.43 9.32 -10.36
N LEU A 172 -2.38 8.42 -11.33
CA LEU A 172 -3.55 7.77 -11.88
C LEU A 172 -3.46 6.26 -11.65
N LEU A 173 -4.55 5.69 -11.19
CA LEU A 173 -4.78 4.25 -11.13
C LEU A 173 -6.05 3.91 -11.91
N GLU A 174 -5.89 3.32 -13.07
CA GLU A 174 -6.99 2.73 -13.84
C GLU A 174 -7.15 1.28 -13.40
N TRP A 175 -8.23 0.98 -12.68
CA TRP A 175 -8.56 -0.38 -12.26
C TRP A 175 -9.60 -0.95 -13.21
N GLY A 176 -9.14 -1.70 -14.21
CA GLY A 176 -10.00 -2.39 -15.17
C GLY A 176 -10.39 -3.80 -14.71
N PRO A 177 -11.22 -4.52 -15.50
CA PRO A 177 -11.72 -5.85 -15.12
C PRO A 177 -10.62 -6.92 -15.06
N GLN A 178 -9.54 -6.75 -15.84
CA GLN A 178 -8.46 -7.73 -15.96
C GLN A 178 -7.09 -7.15 -15.60
N HIS A 179 -6.87 -5.87 -15.83
CA HIS A 179 -5.60 -5.20 -15.63
C HIS A 179 -5.78 -3.90 -14.85
N ALA A 180 -4.80 -3.59 -14.01
CA ALA A 180 -4.63 -2.32 -13.34
C ALA A 180 -3.43 -1.59 -13.97
N ARG A 181 -3.61 -0.32 -14.32
CA ARG A 181 -2.56 0.53 -14.89
C ARG A 181 -2.30 1.71 -13.97
N PHE A 182 -1.02 1.97 -13.73
CA PHE A 182 -0.55 3.06 -12.89
C PHE A 182 0.25 4.03 -13.75
N THR A 183 -0.07 5.31 -13.61
CA THR A 183 0.61 6.41 -14.29
C THR A 183 0.97 7.48 -13.28
N VAL A 184 2.16 8.07 -13.40
CA VAL A 184 2.60 9.21 -12.60
C VAL A 184 3.04 10.31 -13.55
N SER A 185 2.40 11.48 -13.45
CA SER A 185 2.72 12.66 -14.25
C SER A 185 2.77 12.38 -15.77
N GLY A 186 1.85 11.53 -16.24
CA GLY A 186 1.71 11.14 -17.64
C GLY A 186 2.52 9.91 -18.06
N GLU A 187 3.49 9.46 -17.26
CA GLU A 187 4.30 8.27 -17.55
C GLU A 187 3.71 7.02 -16.91
N ARG A 188 3.49 5.96 -17.70
CA ARG A 188 3.03 4.67 -17.19
C ARG A 188 4.16 3.96 -16.45
N VAL A 189 3.97 3.73 -15.15
CA VAL A 189 4.98 3.13 -14.25
C VAL A 189 4.75 1.66 -13.97
N LEU A 190 3.50 1.18 -14.04
CA LEU A 190 3.16 -0.22 -13.79
C LEU A 190 1.91 -0.62 -14.57
N GLU A 191 1.91 -1.86 -15.07
CA GLU A 191 0.74 -2.54 -15.60
C GLU A 191 0.75 -3.97 -15.06
N ALA A 192 -0.35 -4.38 -14.45
CA ALA A 192 -0.43 -5.65 -13.72
C ALA A 192 -1.83 -6.26 -13.79
N PRO A 193 -1.98 -7.57 -13.53
CA PRO A 193 -3.30 -8.17 -13.38
C PRO A 193 -4.11 -7.49 -12.26
N ALA A 194 -5.35 -7.12 -12.53
CA ALA A 194 -6.22 -6.44 -11.58
C ALA A 194 -6.57 -7.34 -10.38
N PRO A 195 -6.62 -6.79 -9.14
CA PRO A 195 -7.19 -7.50 -8.01
C PRO A 195 -8.70 -7.67 -8.20
N ARG A 196 -9.26 -8.74 -7.62
CA ARG A 196 -10.68 -9.07 -7.75
C ARG A 196 -11.53 -8.69 -6.54
N GLY A 197 -12.83 -8.53 -6.78
CA GLY A 197 -13.84 -8.33 -5.74
C GLY A 197 -13.92 -6.87 -5.28
N PRO A 198 -14.86 -6.59 -4.35
CA PRO A 198 -15.05 -5.27 -3.82
C PRO A 198 -13.84 -4.85 -2.96
N LEU A 199 -13.35 -3.62 -3.17
CA LEU A 199 -12.28 -3.02 -2.38
C LEU A 199 -12.74 -1.67 -1.81
N GLY A 200 -12.18 -1.28 -0.67
CA GLY A 200 -12.40 0.02 -0.04
C GLY A 200 -11.33 0.99 -0.48
N PHE A 201 -11.67 2.28 -0.57
CA PHE A 201 -10.70 3.32 -0.83
C PHE A 201 -10.01 3.73 0.47
N VAL A 202 -8.72 4.00 0.38
CA VAL A 202 -7.94 4.57 1.47
C VAL A 202 -6.97 5.60 0.90
N LEU A 203 -6.81 6.70 1.62
CA LEU A 203 -5.74 7.68 1.44
C LEU A 203 -5.25 8.04 2.84
N TRP A 204 -3.98 7.81 3.13
CA TRP A 204 -3.50 7.88 4.51
C TRP A 204 -2.03 8.29 4.62
N MET A 205 -1.68 8.68 5.84
CA MET A 205 -0.31 8.77 6.31
C MET A 205 -0.28 8.46 7.81
N ASP A 206 0.59 7.54 8.20
CA ASP A 206 0.69 7.04 9.57
C ASP A 206 2.13 6.90 10.06
N ASN A 207 2.29 6.49 11.32
CA ASN A 207 3.59 6.21 11.92
C ASN A 207 3.91 4.72 12.05
N GLN A 208 3.33 3.83 11.24
CA GLN A 208 3.56 2.39 11.35
C GLN A 208 4.71 1.89 10.47
N TYR A 209 5.19 0.68 10.76
CA TYR A 209 6.02 -0.08 9.84
C TYR A 209 5.60 -1.56 9.85
N LEU A 210 5.84 -2.22 8.71
CA LEU A 210 5.64 -3.66 8.56
C LEU A 210 6.84 -4.28 7.83
N VAL A 211 7.40 -5.32 8.44
CA VAL A 211 8.33 -6.26 7.82
C VAL A 211 7.53 -7.53 7.56
N ALA A 212 7.36 -7.87 6.29
CA ALA A 212 6.69 -9.07 5.82
C ALA A 212 7.47 -9.60 4.62
N THR A 213 8.34 -10.57 4.88
CA THR A 213 9.26 -11.10 3.87
C THR A 213 8.88 -12.52 3.46
N PRO A 214 9.18 -12.92 2.21
CA PRO A 214 8.90 -14.29 1.72
C PRO A 214 9.53 -15.41 2.57
N TRP A 215 10.64 -15.12 3.25
CA TRP A 215 11.35 -16.08 4.12
C TRP A 215 10.88 -16.09 5.58
N GLY A 216 9.66 -15.63 5.84
CA GLY A 216 8.97 -15.84 7.11
C GLY A 216 9.28 -14.81 8.21
N ARG A 217 9.96 -13.70 7.90
CA ARG A 217 10.09 -12.60 8.89
C ARG A 217 8.83 -11.75 8.89
N LEU A 218 8.14 -11.75 10.02
CA LEU A 218 7.01 -10.86 10.32
C LEU A 218 7.35 -10.00 11.54
N ARG A 219 7.45 -8.68 11.35
CA ARG A 219 7.58 -7.72 12.45
C ARG A 219 6.74 -6.50 12.12
N TYR A 220 6.07 -5.95 13.11
CA TYR A 220 5.34 -4.69 12.96
C TYR A 220 5.63 -3.80 14.15
N GLY A 221 5.37 -2.51 14.00
CA GLY A 221 5.54 -1.56 15.08
C GLY A 221 5.23 -0.14 14.64
N ARG A 222 5.69 0.81 15.45
CA ARG A 222 5.43 2.23 15.28
C ARG A 222 6.74 3.00 15.37
N LEU A 223 6.82 4.10 14.64
CA LEU A 223 7.99 4.96 14.55
C LEU A 223 7.76 6.26 15.31
N ASN A 224 8.87 6.83 15.78
CA ASN A 224 8.89 8.21 16.25
C ASN A 224 8.97 9.13 15.03
N VAL A 225 8.11 10.15 15.02
CA VAL A 225 8.10 11.26 14.07
C VAL A 225 8.11 12.53 14.92
N PRO A 226 9.29 12.95 15.43
CA PRO A 226 9.37 14.02 16.42
C PRO A 226 8.96 15.40 15.86
N GLY A 227 9.18 15.61 14.56
CA GLY A 227 8.76 16.82 13.85
C GLY A 227 7.39 16.67 13.19
N GLU A 228 7.14 17.56 12.24
CA GLU A 228 5.95 17.52 11.40
C GLU A 228 6.25 16.87 10.06
N GLN A 229 5.36 16.01 9.60
CA GLN A 229 5.33 15.55 8.23
C GLN A 229 3.90 15.56 7.73
N TRP A 230 3.72 15.78 6.42
CA TRP A 230 2.39 15.85 5.83
C TRP A 230 2.35 15.34 4.40
N MET A 231 1.14 15.00 3.97
CA MET A 231 0.75 14.82 2.57
C MET A 231 -0.34 15.85 2.25
N ASP A 232 -0.07 16.72 1.28
CA ASP A 232 -1.07 17.64 0.73
C ASP A 232 -1.72 16.98 -0.48
N VAL A 233 -3.06 17.05 -0.56
CA VAL A 233 -3.87 16.51 -1.66
C VAL A 233 -4.70 17.64 -2.25
N GLU A 234 -4.38 18.07 -3.47
CA GLU A 234 -5.11 19.14 -4.16
C GLU A 234 -6.32 18.58 -4.93
N HIS A 235 -6.21 17.36 -5.43
CA HIS A 235 -7.28 16.73 -6.20
C HIS A 235 -7.39 15.25 -5.84
N LEU A 236 -8.62 14.79 -5.64
CA LEU A 236 -8.99 13.40 -5.45
C LEU A 236 -10.30 13.16 -6.22
N SER A 237 -10.27 12.25 -7.19
CA SER A 237 -11.50 11.77 -7.86
C SER A 237 -11.47 10.26 -8.05
N ILE A 238 -12.64 9.66 -7.95
CA ILE A 238 -12.88 8.25 -8.28
C ILE A 238 -14.07 8.22 -9.23
N GLU A 239 -13.82 7.81 -10.46
CA GLU A 239 -14.77 7.89 -11.55
C GLU A 239 -14.90 6.53 -12.24
N PRO A 240 -16.11 6.10 -12.66
CA PRO A 240 -16.25 4.97 -13.57
C PRO A 240 -15.50 5.21 -14.88
N LEU A 241 -14.98 4.14 -15.49
CA LEU A 241 -14.36 4.15 -16.83
C LEU A 241 -15.33 3.75 -17.93
#